data_AF-A0A9W9NGI0-F1
#
_entry.id   AF-A0A9W9NGI0-F1
#
_cell.length_a   1.000
_cell.length_b   1.000
_cell.length_c   1.000
_cell.angle_alpha   90.00
_cell.angle_beta   90.00
_cell.angle_gamma   90.00
#
_symmetry.space_group_name_H-M   'P 1'
#
loop_
_entity.id
_entity.type
_entity.pdbx_description
1 polymer ?
#
loop_
_entity_poly.entity_id
_entity_poly.type
_entity_poly.pdbx_seq_one_letter_code
_entity_poly.pdbx_strand_id
1 'polypeptide(L)'
;MSKDMDTRFQRHTQCGVRGVWNSESHQRLIKFEFANMNFLVRFEADGYLPDLIPGNLKTQEEPVHIKSHMEPEDLLSSIKAASISIDPSETSEQEAIDLKISKGGRYIPQCAIFDLKTRSVKKEHIDTLSEEMGRLWIRQIPNFILAYHKSGKFDDIRVQDVRENMKQWEESEQPDLQRFATLLQTIISFARSTENERLELEHGADEEVLNIRVPGGIVNSVLPPALADRWNARSGSVTNS
;
A
#
# COMPACT_ATOMS: atom_id res chain seq x y z
N MET A 1 -14.77 15.30 -4.21
CA MET A 1 -14.26 16.31 -5.18
C MET A 1 -12.76 16.19 -5.45
N SER A 2 -11.89 16.06 -4.43
CA SER A 2 -10.43 15.89 -4.64
C SER A 2 -10.07 14.63 -5.45
N LYS A 3 -10.60 13.46 -5.09
CA LYS A 3 -10.28 12.20 -5.78
C LYS A 3 -10.65 12.19 -7.28
N ASP A 4 -11.76 12.81 -7.68
CA ASP A 4 -12.15 12.93 -9.10
C ASP A 4 -11.16 13.83 -9.88
N MET A 5 -10.64 14.88 -9.24
CA MET A 5 -9.61 15.73 -9.85
C MET A 5 -8.26 15.02 -9.95
N ASP A 6 -7.89 14.23 -8.94
CA ASP A 6 -6.67 13.39 -8.96
C ASP A 6 -6.71 12.42 -10.15
N THR A 7 -7.80 11.66 -10.30
CA THR A 7 -7.94 10.70 -11.40
C THR A 7 -7.93 11.38 -12.77
N ARG A 8 -8.55 12.56 -12.92
CA ARG A 8 -8.52 13.30 -14.19
C ARG A 8 -7.13 13.80 -14.54
N PHE A 9 -6.36 14.28 -13.57
CA PHE A 9 -4.99 14.71 -13.79
C PHE A 9 -4.09 13.54 -14.21
N GLN A 10 -4.19 12.40 -13.52
CA GLN A 10 -3.41 11.20 -13.81
C GLN A 10 -3.63 10.71 -15.25
N ARG A 11 -4.89 10.63 -15.70
CA ARG A 11 -5.23 10.22 -17.08
C ARG A 11 -4.61 11.11 -18.17
N HIS A 12 -4.37 12.39 -17.89
CA HIS A 12 -3.80 13.33 -18.88
C HIS A 12 -2.27 13.38 -18.87
N THR A 13 -1.64 12.98 -17.77
CA THR A 13 -0.20 13.22 -17.54
C THR A 13 0.63 11.95 -17.50
N GLN A 14 0.00 10.79 -17.36
CA GLN A 14 0.70 9.52 -17.27
C GLN A 14 0.71 8.78 -18.60
N CYS A 15 1.91 8.33 -18.99
CA CYS A 15 2.09 7.41 -20.10
C CYS A 15 2.24 5.99 -19.55
N GLY A 16 1.37 5.08 -19.99
CA GLY A 16 1.41 3.68 -19.54
C GLY A 16 2.69 2.98 -19.96
N VAL A 17 3.21 2.10 -19.09
CA VAL A 17 4.32 1.20 -19.47
C VAL A 17 3.76 0.15 -20.44
N ARG A 18 4.52 -0.16 -21.50
CA ARG A 18 4.15 -1.17 -22.50
C ARG A 18 3.84 -2.51 -21.79
N GLY A 19 2.68 -3.08 -22.10
CA GLY A 19 2.21 -4.33 -21.49
C GLY A 19 1.36 -4.20 -20.22
N VAL A 20 1.22 -2.99 -19.64
CA VAL A 20 0.36 -2.73 -18.45
C VAL A 20 -0.50 -1.47 -18.59
N TRP A 21 -0.67 -0.97 -19.82
CA TRP A 21 -1.40 0.28 -20.10
C TRP A 21 -2.90 0.24 -19.74
N ASN A 22 -3.50 -0.96 -19.66
CA ASN A 22 -4.88 -1.19 -19.27
C ASN A 22 -5.05 -1.62 -17.80
N SER A 23 -4.01 -1.47 -16.98
CA SER A 23 -4.11 -1.77 -15.55
C SER A 23 -4.97 -0.72 -14.84
N GLU A 24 -5.93 -1.18 -14.03
CA GLU A 24 -6.82 -0.30 -13.26
C GLU A 24 -6.14 0.36 -12.06
N SER A 25 -5.16 -0.32 -11.46
CA SER A 25 -4.38 0.22 -10.35
C SER A 25 -2.95 -0.32 -10.36
N HIS A 26 -2.04 0.42 -9.73
CA HIS A 26 -0.65 0.01 -9.52
C HIS A 26 -0.39 -0.19 -8.04
N GLN A 27 -0.45 -1.44 -7.59
CA GLN A 27 -0.22 -1.81 -6.19
C GLN A 27 1.28 -2.07 -5.95
N ARG A 28 1.80 -1.59 -4.83
CA ARG A 28 3.16 -1.87 -4.35
C ARG A 28 3.11 -2.54 -2.99
N LEU A 29 4.08 -3.42 -2.75
CA LEU A 29 4.36 -3.96 -1.43
C LEU A 29 5.75 -3.48 -1.01
N ILE A 30 5.84 -2.90 0.18
CA ILE A 30 7.11 -2.51 0.80
C ILE A 30 7.28 -3.23 2.13
N LYS A 31 8.54 -3.50 2.48
CA LYS A 31 8.91 -4.05 3.78
C LYS A 31 9.82 -3.07 4.49
N PHE A 32 9.52 -2.78 5.74
CA PHE A 32 10.39 -2.00 6.62
C PHE A 32 10.21 -2.44 8.08
N GLU A 33 11.12 -2.00 8.93
CA GLU A 33 11.07 -2.23 10.37
C GLU A 33 10.63 -0.96 11.08
N PHE A 34 9.72 -1.10 12.04
CA PHE A 34 9.28 -0.03 12.92
C PHE A 34 9.04 -0.57 14.32
N ALA A 35 9.63 0.06 15.33
CA ALA A 35 9.52 -0.36 16.74
C ALA A 35 9.79 -1.86 16.96
N ASN A 36 10.86 -2.38 16.35
CA ASN A 36 11.28 -3.79 16.36
C ASN A 36 10.26 -4.77 15.75
N MET A 37 9.32 -4.28 14.96
CA MET A 37 8.33 -5.08 14.23
C MET A 37 8.57 -4.97 12.73
N ASN A 38 8.48 -6.10 12.04
CA ASN A 38 8.55 -6.15 10.58
C ASN A 38 7.18 -5.83 9.99
N PHE A 39 7.07 -4.78 9.19
CA PHE A 39 5.86 -4.43 8.47
C PHE A 39 5.97 -4.81 7.00
N LEU A 40 4.87 -5.32 6.45
CA LEU A 40 4.62 -5.45 5.02
C LEU A 40 3.42 -4.57 4.68
N VAL A 41 3.65 -3.47 3.98
CA VAL A 41 2.60 -2.49 3.65
C VAL A 41 2.29 -2.56 2.17
N ARG A 42 1.00 -2.76 1.85
CA ARG A 42 0.46 -2.65 0.49
C ARG A 42 -0.19 -1.30 0.30
N PHE A 43 0.13 -0.62 -0.79
CA PHE A 43 -0.53 0.63 -1.17
C PHE A 43 -0.59 0.81 -2.68
N GLU A 44 -1.55 1.61 -3.14
CA GLU A 44 -1.62 2.08 -4.51
C GLU A 44 -0.69 3.27 -4.70
N ALA A 45 0.19 3.19 -5.71
CA ALA A 45 1.09 4.26 -6.09
C ALA A 45 0.51 5.05 -7.27
N ASP A 46 0.66 6.37 -7.24
CA ASP A 46 0.13 7.23 -8.29
C ASP A 46 0.98 7.18 -9.56
N GLY A 47 2.30 7.00 -9.45
CA GLY A 47 3.16 6.85 -10.62
C GLY A 47 4.65 6.87 -10.26
N TYR A 48 5.48 7.14 -11.27
CA TYR A 48 6.92 7.28 -11.10
C TYR A 48 7.53 8.38 -11.99
N LEU A 49 8.66 8.92 -11.55
CA LEU A 49 9.48 9.90 -12.27
C LEU A 49 10.59 9.16 -13.05
N PRO A 50 10.54 9.08 -14.40
CA PRO A 50 11.50 8.32 -15.19
C PRO A 50 12.95 8.77 -15.02
N ASP A 51 13.16 10.06 -14.75
CA ASP A 51 14.49 10.64 -14.57
C ASP A 51 15.19 10.15 -13.30
N LEU A 52 14.42 9.78 -12.28
CA LEU A 52 14.91 9.26 -11.00
C LEU A 52 15.20 7.75 -11.01
N ILE A 53 14.96 7.06 -12.14
CA ILE A 53 15.37 5.67 -12.30
C ILE A 53 16.89 5.65 -12.50
N PRO A 54 17.69 4.92 -11.69
CA PRO A 54 19.13 4.79 -11.90
C PRO A 54 19.48 4.26 -13.30
N GLY A 55 20.55 4.78 -13.90
CA GLY A 55 20.91 4.48 -15.29
C GLY A 55 21.11 2.99 -15.60
N ASN A 56 21.61 2.22 -14.63
CA ASN A 56 21.75 0.76 -14.76
C ASN A 56 20.41 0.01 -14.86
N LEU A 57 19.31 0.62 -14.43
CA LEU A 57 17.95 0.08 -14.53
C LEU A 57 17.18 0.65 -15.73
N LYS A 58 17.62 1.75 -16.34
CA LYS A 58 16.95 2.35 -17.51
C LYS A 58 17.05 1.45 -18.76
N THR A 59 18.15 0.72 -18.92
CA THR A 59 18.44 -0.12 -20.10
C THR A 59 17.80 -1.52 -20.04
N GLN A 60 17.21 -1.90 -18.90
CA GLN A 60 16.51 -3.19 -18.78
C GLN A 60 15.07 -3.04 -19.28
N GLU A 61 14.91 -3.05 -20.61
CA GLU A 61 13.61 -3.22 -21.28
C GLU A 61 13.17 -4.70 -21.35
N GLU A 62 14.04 -5.64 -20.94
CA GLU A 62 13.76 -7.06 -20.88
C GLU A 62 13.44 -7.56 -19.46
N PRO A 63 12.67 -8.68 -19.31
CA PRO A 63 12.17 -9.12 -18.02
C PRO A 63 13.34 -9.43 -17.08
N VAL A 64 13.39 -8.72 -15.95
CA VAL A 64 14.42 -8.91 -14.93
C VAL A 64 14.37 -10.34 -14.41
N HIS A 65 15.40 -11.15 -14.69
CA HIS A 65 15.64 -12.41 -14.01
C HIS A 65 16.24 -12.09 -12.63
N ILE A 66 15.38 -11.74 -11.68
CA ILE A 66 15.81 -11.54 -10.29
C ILE A 66 16.26 -12.91 -9.76
N LYS A 67 17.55 -13.06 -9.48
CA LYS A 67 18.07 -14.18 -8.67
C LYS A 67 17.62 -13.98 -7.22
N SER A 68 16.33 -14.14 -6.94
CA SER A 68 15.82 -14.30 -5.58
C SER A 68 15.84 -15.78 -5.23
N HIS A 69 16.24 -16.12 -4.02
CA HIS A 69 16.14 -17.46 -3.41
C HIS A 69 14.68 -17.97 -3.25
N MET A 70 13.72 -17.31 -3.88
CA MET A 70 12.30 -17.61 -3.84
C MET A 70 11.81 -17.67 -5.28
N GLU A 71 11.35 -18.86 -5.68
CA GLU A 71 10.87 -19.11 -7.03
C GLU A 71 9.68 -18.17 -7.35
N PRO A 72 9.70 -17.45 -8.48
CA PRO A 72 8.64 -16.50 -8.84
C PRO A 72 7.24 -17.12 -8.84
N GLU A 73 7.13 -18.41 -9.14
CA GLU A 73 5.86 -19.14 -9.15
C GLU A 73 5.24 -19.30 -7.75
N ASP A 74 6.08 -19.41 -6.72
CA ASP A 74 5.68 -19.49 -5.33
C ASP A 74 5.11 -18.16 -4.81
N LEU A 75 5.69 -17.04 -5.26
CA LEU A 75 5.17 -15.70 -4.96
C LEU A 75 3.88 -15.42 -5.72
N LEU A 76 3.80 -15.80 -7.01
CA LEU A 76 2.61 -15.58 -7.84
C LEU A 76 1.42 -16.43 -7.37
N SER A 77 1.66 -17.69 -7.00
CA SER A 77 0.64 -18.52 -6.35
C SER A 77 0.24 -17.95 -4.99
N SER A 78 1.17 -17.33 -4.27
CA SER A 78 0.89 -16.65 -3.01
C SER A 78 -0.03 -15.46 -3.18
N ILE A 79 0.23 -14.64 -4.19
CA ILE A 79 -0.61 -13.49 -4.58
C ILE A 79 -1.97 -13.96 -5.09
N LYS A 80 -2.06 -15.00 -5.92
CA LYS A 80 -3.35 -15.55 -6.41
C LYS A 80 -4.28 -15.92 -5.27
N ALA A 81 -3.74 -16.52 -4.22
CA ALA A 81 -4.53 -16.90 -3.05
C ALA A 81 -4.80 -15.72 -2.09
N ALA A 82 -4.04 -14.63 -2.16
CA ALA A 82 -4.20 -13.43 -1.34
C ALA A 82 -5.06 -12.34 -2.00
N SER A 83 -5.48 -12.54 -3.25
CA SER A 83 -6.41 -11.66 -3.94
C SER A 83 -7.79 -11.71 -3.26
N ILE A 84 -8.14 -10.63 -2.57
CA ILE A 84 -9.46 -10.43 -1.96
C ILE A 84 -10.40 -9.94 -3.06
N SER A 85 -11.20 -10.85 -3.64
CA SER A 85 -12.37 -10.48 -4.44
C SER A 85 -13.52 -10.12 -3.49
N ILE A 86 -14.17 -8.98 -3.75
CA ILE A 86 -15.45 -8.64 -3.13
C ILE A 86 -16.50 -9.40 -3.93
N ASP A 87 -16.96 -10.55 -3.44
CA ASP A 87 -18.20 -11.16 -3.95
C ASP A 87 -19.26 -11.19 -2.86
N PRO A 88 -20.46 -10.64 -3.11
CA PRO A 88 -21.58 -10.71 -2.20
C PRO A 88 -22.34 -12.04 -2.39
N SER A 89 -22.36 -12.84 -1.31
CA SER A 89 -23.32 -13.91 -1.02
C SER A 89 -23.33 -15.16 -1.91
N GLU A 90 -23.45 -16.28 -1.22
CA GLU A 90 -23.78 -17.60 -1.76
C GLU A 90 -25.10 -17.56 -2.53
N THR A 91 -25.06 -17.56 -3.86
CA THR A 91 -25.98 -18.30 -4.75
C THR A 91 -25.70 -17.96 -6.21
N SER A 92 -24.85 -18.76 -6.87
CA SER A 92 -25.07 -19.34 -8.20
C SER A 92 -23.73 -19.83 -8.75
N GLU A 93 -23.78 -20.81 -9.65
CA GLU A 93 -22.67 -21.34 -10.43
C GLU A 93 -22.12 -20.29 -11.41
N GLN A 94 -21.66 -19.15 -10.89
CA GLN A 94 -20.95 -18.16 -11.66
C GLN A 94 -19.54 -18.67 -11.87
N GLU A 95 -19.23 -18.94 -13.14
CA GLU A 95 -17.91 -19.26 -13.65
C GLU A 95 -16.85 -18.49 -12.87
N ALA A 96 -16.07 -19.20 -12.05
CA ALA A 96 -14.99 -18.60 -11.29
C ALA A 96 -14.11 -17.84 -12.29
N ILE A 97 -14.11 -16.50 -12.20
CA ILE A 97 -13.29 -15.66 -13.06
C ILE A 97 -11.85 -16.04 -12.77
N ASP A 98 -11.26 -16.88 -13.64
CA ASP A 98 -9.91 -17.39 -13.41
C ASP A 98 -8.95 -16.20 -13.44
N LEU A 99 -8.37 -15.89 -12.28
CA LEU A 99 -7.39 -14.82 -12.16
C LEU A 99 -6.18 -15.17 -13.04
N LYS A 100 -6.08 -14.48 -14.18
CA LYS A 100 -4.96 -14.60 -15.11
C LYS A 100 -3.82 -13.72 -14.62
N ILE A 101 -2.74 -14.37 -14.23
CA ILE A 101 -1.50 -13.71 -13.81
C ILE A 101 -0.54 -13.73 -14.98
N SER A 102 -0.09 -12.56 -15.41
CA SER A 102 0.91 -12.40 -16.47
C SER A 102 2.07 -11.55 -15.98
N LYS A 103 3.30 -11.93 -16.33
CA LYS A 103 4.46 -11.06 -16.16
C LYS A 103 4.37 -9.93 -17.19
N GLY A 104 4.43 -8.69 -16.73
CA GLY A 104 4.35 -7.50 -17.58
C GLY A 104 4.95 -6.29 -16.88
N GLY A 105 5.25 -5.25 -17.67
CA GLY A 105 5.91 -4.05 -17.17
C GLY A 105 7.39 -4.26 -16.84
N ARG A 106 7.95 -3.34 -16.05
CA ARG A 106 9.35 -3.36 -15.60
C ARG A 106 9.44 -3.02 -14.13
N TYR A 107 10.55 -3.40 -13.49
CA TYR A 107 10.82 -2.99 -12.13
C TYR A 107 11.06 -1.48 -12.06
N ILE A 108 10.31 -0.80 -11.17
CA ILE A 108 10.48 0.62 -10.88
C ILE A 108 10.98 0.76 -9.44
N PRO A 109 12.18 1.35 -9.22
CA PRO A 109 12.74 1.50 -7.88
C PRO A 109 11.92 2.46 -7.03
N GLN A 110 11.90 2.23 -5.71
CA GLN A 110 11.11 3.04 -4.78
C GLN A 110 11.49 4.53 -4.80
N CYS A 111 12.77 4.85 -5.07
CA CYS A 111 13.27 6.22 -5.18
C CYS A 111 12.60 7.04 -6.30
N ALA A 112 12.02 6.38 -7.31
CA ALA A 112 11.35 7.03 -8.42
C ALA A 112 9.84 7.20 -8.21
N ILE A 113 9.27 6.62 -7.16
CA ILE A 113 7.82 6.63 -6.91
C ILE A 113 7.38 7.98 -6.37
N PHE A 114 6.21 8.43 -6.83
CA PHE A 114 5.56 9.63 -6.29
C PHE A 114 4.13 9.36 -5.83
N ASP A 115 3.66 10.21 -4.92
CA ASP A 115 2.25 10.39 -4.57
C ASP A 115 1.80 11.74 -5.15
N LEU A 116 0.61 11.79 -5.74
CA LEU A 116 0.02 12.96 -6.36
C LEU A 116 -1.14 13.45 -5.50
N LYS A 117 -1.16 14.75 -5.28
CA LYS A 117 -2.31 15.43 -4.70
C LYS A 117 -2.76 16.59 -5.57
N THR A 118 -4.06 16.69 -5.81
CA THR A 118 -4.66 17.88 -6.39
C THR A 118 -5.32 18.75 -5.32
N ARG A 119 -5.22 20.06 -5.50
CA ARG A 119 -5.84 21.06 -4.65
C ARG A 119 -6.38 22.21 -5.48
N SER A 120 -7.49 22.83 -5.05
CA SER A 120 -7.88 24.10 -5.65
C SER A 120 -6.85 25.16 -5.31
N VAL A 121 -6.56 26.08 -6.24
CA VAL A 121 -5.73 27.28 -5.97
C VAL A 121 -6.23 28.10 -4.76
N LYS A 122 -7.54 28.01 -4.42
CA LYS A 122 -8.09 28.62 -3.21
C LYS A 122 -7.48 28.10 -1.90
N LYS A 123 -6.89 26.90 -1.93
CA LYS A 123 -6.21 26.24 -0.80
C LYS A 123 -4.70 26.35 -0.86
N GLU A 124 -4.14 27.24 -1.69
CA GLU A 124 -2.69 27.39 -1.82
C GLU A 124 -2.00 27.81 -0.52
N HIS A 125 -2.70 28.53 0.35
CA HIS A 125 -2.21 28.94 1.68
C HIS A 125 -2.20 27.80 2.73
N ILE A 126 -2.75 26.62 2.41
CA ILE A 126 -2.80 25.48 3.32
C ILE A 126 -1.57 24.60 3.05
N ASP A 127 -0.84 24.26 4.12
CA ASP A 127 0.28 23.33 4.05
C ASP A 127 -0.22 21.89 3.84
N THR A 128 -0.48 21.58 2.57
CA THR A 128 -0.94 20.26 2.13
C THR A 128 0.14 19.20 2.29
N LEU A 129 1.43 19.56 2.27
CA LEU A 129 2.49 18.57 2.43
C LEU A 129 2.49 18.02 3.86
N SER A 130 2.37 18.90 4.86
CA SER A 130 2.27 18.48 6.27
C SER A 130 1.05 17.60 6.54
N GLU A 131 -0.11 17.89 5.93
CA GLU A 131 -1.32 17.04 6.04
C GLU A 131 -1.11 15.60 5.54
N GLU A 132 -0.23 15.42 4.55
CA GLU A 132 -0.02 14.11 3.91
C GLU A 132 1.23 13.37 4.46
N MET A 133 1.98 13.99 5.38
CA MET A 133 3.30 13.49 5.77
C MET A 133 3.25 12.10 6.41
N GLY A 134 2.29 11.84 7.31
CA GLY A 134 2.12 10.51 7.90
C GLY A 134 1.78 9.42 6.87
N ARG A 135 1.02 9.78 5.82
CA ARG A 135 0.72 8.88 4.70
C ARG A 135 1.95 8.62 3.84
N LEU A 136 2.76 9.65 3.58
CA LEU A 136 4.01 9.51 2.82
C LEU A 136 5.05 8.68 3.59
N TRP A 137 5.14 8.90 4.91
CA TRP A 137 6.03 8.17 5.81
C TRP A 137 5.68 6.68 5.87
N ILE A 138 4.42 6.30 6.13
CA ILE A 138 4.06 4.87 6.20
C ILE A 138 4.22 4.15 4.86
N ARG A 139 4.09 4.88 3.74
CA ARG A 139 4.27 4.36 2.37
C ARG A 139 5.70 4.47 1.86
N GLN A 140 6.61 5.10 2.62
CA GLN A 140 8.00 5.35 2.24
C GLN A 140 8.12 5.95 0.83
N ILE A 141 7.29 6.95 0.52
CA ILE A 141 7.26 7.61 -0.80
C ILE A 141 8.12 8.88 -0.75
N PRO A 142 9.21 8.96 -1.53
CA PRO A 142 10.16 10.07 -1.45
C PRO A 142 9.78 11.30 -2.29
N ASN A 143 8.84 11.16 -3.24
CA ASN A 143 8.46 12.25 -4.13
C ASN A 143 6.98 12.60 -3.96
N PHE A 144 6.67 13.88 -3.84
CA PHE A 144 5.31 14.39 -3.74
C PHE A 144 5.03 15.38 -4.87
N ILE A 145 3.96 15.14 -5.62
CA ILE A 145 3.49 16.05 -6.66
C ILE A 145 2.24 16.75 -6.15
N LEU A 146 2.29 18.07 -6.02
CA LEU A 146 1.14 18.89 -5.69
C LEU A 146 0.71 19.69 -6.91
N ALA A 147 -0.47 19.38 -7.44
CA ALA A 147 -1.02 20.03 -8.62
C ALA A 147 -2.20 20.93 -8.23
N TYR A 148 -2.01 22.25 -8.32
CA TYR A 148 -3.07 23.22 -8.09
C TYR A 148 -3.92 23.41 -9.34
N HIS A 149 -5.24 23.45 -9.13
CA HIS A 149 -6.20 23.68 -10.20
C HIS A 149 -7.07 24.91 -9.97
N LYS A 150 -7.41 25.58 -11.06
CA LYS A 150 -8.43 26.63 -11.13
C LYS A 150 -9.51 26.17 -12.11
N SER A 151 -10.69 25.86 -11.58
CA SER A 151 -11.84 25.39 -12.37
C SER A 151 -11.53 24.19 -13.28
N GLY A 152 -10.71 23.24 -12.80
CA GLY A 152 -10.33 22.03 -13.53
C GLY A 152 -9.10 22.16 -14.44
N LYS A 153 -8.56 23.37 -14.62
CA LYS A 153 -7.29 23.61 -15.31
C LYS A 153 -6.13 23.58 -14.32
N PHE A 154 -5.09 22.81 -14.62
CA PHE A 154 -3.89 22.67 -13.81
C PHE A 154 -2.76 23.52 -14.40
N ASP A 155 -2.46 24.64 -13.74
CA ASP A 155 -1.48 25.62 -14.22
C ASP A 155 -0.23 25.72 -13.30
N ASP A 156 -0.29 25.11 -12.11
CA ASP A 156 0.81 25.07 -11.15
C ASP A 156 0.98 23.64 -10.63
N ILE A 157 2.07 23.00 -11.03
CA ILE A 157 2.44 21.63 -10.66
C ILE A 157 3.80 21.69 -9.99
N ARG A 158 3.85 21.29 -8.73
CA ARG A 158 5.05 21.30 -7.90
C ARG A 158 5.50 19.87 -7.66
N VAL A 159 6.66 19.51 -8.21
CA VAL A 159 7.31 18.22 -7.98
C VAL A 159 8.37 18.42 -6.90
N GLN A 160 8.23 17.70 -5.79
CA GLN A 160 9.07 17.89 -4.60
C GLN A 160 9.67 16.56 -4.15
N ASP A 161 10.96 16.57 -3.86
CA ASP A 161 11.62 15.53 -3.08
C ASP A 161 11.41 15.84 -1.59
N VAL A 162 10.73 14.96 -0.88
CA VAL A 162 10.25 15.19 0.49
C VAL A 162 11.02 14.38 1.53
N ARG A 163 12.15 13.77 1.16
CA ARG A 163 12.93 12.91 2.09
C ARG A 163 13.39 13.66 3.33
N GLU A 164 13.87 14.89 3.16
CA GLU A 164 14.30 15.72 4.28
C GLU A 164 13.11 16.20 5.12
N ASN A 165 11.98 16.56 4.50
CA ASN A 165 10.76 16.90 5.22
C ASN A 165 10.23 15.72 6.05
N MET A 166 10.28 14.50 5.49
CA MET A 166 9.86 13.28 6.15
C MET A 166 10.72 12.96 7.36
N LYS A 167 12.04 13.17 7.26
CA LYS A 167 12.96 13.02 8.39
C LYS A 167 12.64 14.01 9.51
N GLN A 168 12.45 15.28 9.17
CA GLN A 168 12.09 16.32 10.15
C GLN A 168 10.74 16.06 10.81
N TRP A 169 9.76 15.59 10.03
CA TRP A 169 8.46 15.19 10.55
C TRP A 169 8.56 13.99 11.49
N GLU A 170 9.34 12.97 11.13
CA GLU A 170 9.55 11.82 12.02
C GLU A 170 10.22 12.24 13.33
N GLU A 171 11.17 13.17 13.29
CA GLU A 171 11.80 13.74 14.50
C GLU A 171 10.80 14.53 15.35
N SER A 172 9.89 15.31 14.75
CA SER A 172 8.88 16.08 15.49
C SER A 172 7.75 15.20 16.04
N GLU A 173 7.41 14.11 15.37
CA GLU A 173 6.30 13.22 15.71
C GLU A 173 6.70 12.03 16.59
N GLN A 174 7.93 12.01 17.13
CA GLN A 174 8.40 10.94 18.01
C GLN A 174 7.42 10.58 19.14
N PRO A 175 6.77 11.53 19.85
CA PRO A 175 5.79 11.18 20.88
C PRO A 175 4.61 10.36 20.35
N ASP A 176 4.06 10.73 19.19
CA ASP A 176 2.91 10.06 18.60
C ASP A 176 3.30 8.75 17.90
N LEU A 177 4.50 8.68 17.31
CA LEU A 177 5.07 7.43 16.80
C LEU A 177 5.31 6.41 17.93
N GLN A 178 5.77 6.84 19.11
CA GLN A 178 5.92 5.96 20.28
C GLN A 178 4.57 5.46 20.80
N ARG A 179 3.54 6.31 20.83
CA ARG A 179 2.17 5.89 21.14
C ARG A 179 1.65 4.89 20.12
N PHE A 180 1.86 5.13 18.84
CA PHE A 180 1.49 4.23 17.76
C PHE A 180 2.19 2.87 17.87
N ALA A 181 3.49 2.87 18.17
CA ALA A 181 4.26 1.66 18.42
C ALA A 181 3.70 0.84 19.60
N THR A 182 3.40 1.52 20.72
CA THR A 182 2.80 0.89 21.91
C THR A 182 1.43 0.31 21.60
N LEU A 183 0.62 1.02 20.83
CA LEU A 183 -0.71 0.57 20.40
C LEU A 183 -0.62 -0.70 19.55
N LEU A 184 0.27 -0.72 18.55
CA LEU A 184 0.50 -1.89 17.71
C LEU A 184 0.96 -3.10 18.52
N GLN A 185 1.90 -2.91 19.44
CA GLN A 185 2.37 -3.97 20.33
C GLN A 185 1.25 -4.50 21.23
N THR A 186 0.37 -3.62 21.72
CA THR A 186 -0.79 -3.99 22.53
C THR A 186 -1.77 -4.84 21.73
N ILE A 187 -2.10 -4.42 20.50
CA ILE A 187 -2.97 -5.17 19.59
C ILE A 187 -2.38 -6.55 19.29
N ILE A 188 -1.09 -6.62 18.98
CA ILE A 188 -0.40 -7.89 18.68
C ILE A 188 -0.40 -8.81 19.90
N SER A 189 -0.14 -8.26 21.09
CA SER A 189 -0.12 -9.03 22.34
C SER A 189 -1.51 -9.59 22.64
N PHE A 190 -2.55 -8.78 22.47
CA PHE A 190 -3.93 -9.22 22.63
C PHE A 190 -4.27 -10.34 21.65
N ALA A 191 -3.97 -10.15 20.35
CA ALA A 191 -4.22 -11.15 19.30
C ALA A 191 -3.54 -12.49 19.55
N ARG A 192 -2.35 -12.49 20.15
CA ARG A 192 -1.63 -13.72 20.50
C ARG A 192 -2.16 -14.39 21.77
N SER A 193 -2.79 -13.64 22.65
CA SER A 193 -3.32 -14.15 23.92
C SER A 193 -4.71 -14.76 23.79
N THR A 194 -5.44 -14.42 22.73
CA THR A 194 -6.80 -14.93 22.48
C THR A 194 -6.77 -16.21 21.68
N GLU A 195 -7.55 -17.22 22.09
CA GLU A 195 -7.81 -18.41 21.27
C GLU A 195 -8.64 -18.08 20.01
N ASN A 196 -9.31 -16.92 20.01
CA ASN A 196 -10.07 -16.44 18.86
C ASN A 196 -9.14 -15.95 17.74
N GLU A 197 -9.39 -16.42 16.53
CA GLU A 197 -8.63 -16.06 15.32
C GLU A 197 -8.88 -14.62 14.83
N ARG A 198 -9.85 -13.91 15.42
CA ARG A 198 -10.35 -12.63 14.91
C ARG A 198 -10.57 -11.63 16.03
N LEU A 199 -10.22 -10.38 15.74
CA LEU A 199 -10.36 -9.23 16.62
C LEU A 199 -11.06 -8.09 15.89
N GLU A 200 -11.85 -7.34 16.64
CA GLU A 200 -12.43 -6.08 16.21
C GLU A 200 -11.76 -4.94 16.99
N LEU A 201 -11.37 -3.90 16.24
CA LEU A 201 -10.81 -2.66 16.78
C LEU A 201 -11.78 -1.53 16.47
N GLU A 202 -12.28 -0.86 17.51
CA GLU A 202 -13.22 0.25 17.38
C GLU A 202 -12.70 1.48 18.12
N HIS A 203 -12.67 2.62 17.44
CA HIS A 203 -12.35 3.92 18.02
C HIS A 203 -13.44 4.91 17.62
N GLY A 204 -14.27 5.31 18.57
CA GLY A 204 -15.30 6.34 18.35
C GLY A 204 -14.67 7.70 18.05
N ALA A 205 -15.37 8.52 17.26
CA ALA A 205 -14.86 9.84 16.86
C ALA A 205 -14.63 10.78 18.06
N ASP A 206 -15.39 10.60 19.13
CA ASP A 206 -15.34 11.40 20.37
C ASP A 206 -14.87 10.57 21.58
N GLU A 207 -14.31 9.38 21.34
CA GLU A 207 -13.84 8.50 22.40
C GLU A 207 -12.31 8.57 22.52
N GLU A 208 -11.80 8.66 23.74
CA GLU A 208 -10.35 8.59 24.00
C GLU A 208 -9.84 7.15 24.12
N VAL A 209 -10.74 6.16 23.97
CA VAL A 209 -10.46 4.76 24.23
C VAL A 209 -10.54 3.98 22.92
N LEU A 210 -9.51 3.17 22.66
CA LEU A 210 -9.57 2.13 21.63
C LEU A 210 -10.20 0.87 22.25
N ASN A 211 -11.35 0.47 21.76
CA ASN A 211 -12.01 -0.77 22.14
C ASN A 211 -11.42 -1.93 21.33
N ILE A 212 -10.95 -2.96 22.03
CA ILE A 212 -10.48 -4.22 21.43
C ILE A 212 -11.41 -5.33 21.91
N ARG A 213 -12.13 -5.97 20.98
CA ARG A 213 -13.12 -7.00 21.32
C ARG A 213 -13.07 -8.21 20.38
N VAL A 214 -13.68 -9.29 20.84
CA VAL A 214 -14.03 -10.42 19.97
C VAL A 214 -15.21 -9.97 19.10
N PRO A 215 -15.14 -10.15 17.77
CA PRO A 215 -16.23 -9.73 16.90
C PRO A 215 -17.55 -10.43 17.25
N GLY A 216 -18.64 -9.68 17.29
CA GLY A 216 -19.99 -10.24 17.44
C GLY A 216 -20.53 -10.79 16.13
N GLY A 217 -21.22 -11.94 16.18
CA GLY A 217 -21.87 -12.54 15.00
C GLY A 217 -20.92 -13.29 14.05
N ILE A 218 -21.39 -13.57 12.84
CA ILE A 218 -20.60 -14.27 11.81
C ILE A 218 -19.78 -13.22 11.05
N VAL A 219 -18.47 -13.19 11.30
CA VAL A 219 -17.53 -12.35 10.55
C VAL A 219 -16.75 -13.19 9.56
N ASN A 220 -16.86 -12.85 8.27
CA ASN A 220 -16.15 -13.52 7.20
C ASN A 220 -14.62 -13.39 7.39
N SER A 221 -13.89 -14.46 7.06
CA SER A 221 -12.43 -14.41 7.07
C SER A 221 -11.92 -13.41 6.04
N VAL A 222 -10.96 -12.58 6.45
CA VAL A 222 -10.20 -11.71 5.53
C VAL A 222 -9.18 -12.49 4.71
N LEU A 223 -8.83 -13.71 5.15
CA LEU A 223 -7.97 -14.63 4.42
C LEU A 223 -8.82 -15.66 3.68
N PRO A 224 -8.68 -15.80 2.35
CA PRO A 224 -9.29 -16.90 1.61
C PRO A 224 -8.89 -18.25 2.22
N PRO A 225 -9.82 -19.22 2.38
CA PRO A 225 -9.53 -20.51 3.01
C PRO A 225 -8.31 -21.22 2.43
N ALA A 226 -8.19 -21.24 1.09
CA ALA A 226 -7.05 -21.85 0.41
C ALA A 226 -5.69 -21.21 0.77
N LEU A 227 -5.66 -19.90 1.08
CA LEU A 227 -4.46 -19.23 1.54
C LEU A 227 -4.12 -19.62 2.99
N ALA A 228 -5.13 -19.66 3.86
CA ALA A 228 -4.97 -20.08 5.24
C ALA A 228 -4.43 -21.51 5.34
N ASP A 229 -5.02 -22.45 4.59
CA ASP A 229 -4.60 -23.86 4.53
C ASP A 229 -3.14 -23.99 4.11
N ARG A 230 -2.72 -23.25 3.07
CA ARG A 230 -1.34 -23.29 2.59
C ARG A 230 -0.35 -22.73 3.62
N TRP A 231 -0.73 -21.68 4.35
CA TRP A 231 0.14 -21.15 5.41
C TRP A 231 0.27 -22.11 6.59
N ASN A 232 -0.83 -22.76 6.98
CA ASN A 232 -0.83 -23.77 8.03
C ASN A 232 -0.02 -25.02 7.65
N ALA A 233 -0.07 -25.44 6.38
CA ALA A 233 0.75 -26.54 5.87
C ALA A 233 2.26 -26.22 5.91
N ARG A 234 2.64 -24.96 5.67
CA ARG A 234 4.04 -24.52 5.73
C ARG A 234 4.58 -24.41 7.15
N SER A 235 3.78 -23.95 8.12
CA SER A 235 4.19 -23.85 9.52
C SER A 235 4.37 -25.21 10.21
N GLY A 236 3.71 -26.27 9.73
CA GLY A 236 3.93 -27.65 10.20
C GLY A 236 5.23 -28.31 9.73
N SER A 237 5.96 -27.71 8.77
CA SER A 237 7.19 -28.29 8.21
C SER A 237 8.49 -27.87 8.90
N VAL A 238 8.44 -26.92 9.84
CA VAL A 238 9.60 -26.51 10.64
C VAL A 238 9.66 -27.38 11.90
N THR A 239 10.04 -28.64 11.75
CA THR A 239 10.52 -29.46 12.88
C THR A 239 11.88 -30.08 12.54
N ASN A 240 12.85 -29.74 13.38
CA ASN A 240 14.14 -30.37 13.65
C ASN A 240 15.18 -30.50 12.52
N SER A 241 16.26 -29.74 12.66
CA SER A 241 17.64 -30.21 12.46
C SER A 241 18.52 -29.63 13.56
#